data_AF-A0A937TTR2-F1
#
_entry.id   AF-A0A937TTR2-F1
#
_cell.length_a   1.000
_cell.length_b   1.000
_cell.length_c   1.000
_cell.angle_alpha   90.00
_cell.angle_beta   90.00
_cell.angle_gamma   90.00
#
_symmetry.space_group_name_H-M   'P 1'
#
loop_
_entity.id
_entity.type
_entity.pdbx_description
1 polymer ?
#
loop_
_entity_poly.entity_id
_entity_poly.type
_entity_poly.pdbx_seq_one_letter_code
_entity_poly.pdbx_strand_id
1 'polypeptide(L)'
;MARKRFVSVGIVLVVVCGLVIAGCSKKEDKPASNLKKAELLVELPDYCNTPDGMALLADNSFVLCVPNYNDANAGAFIMKVSADNKVSKFFAPPPHPKTKVAAPMGICLAPSGDLYYADNQFFQAPQSSRVMRIVMKDGQPQEAITAVSGMNVANAVAIKGDYVYVSETILVPDSKPLISGIFRFKIGDEGIELKTPLESDPHLIAKIESNHPTIGFGADGLCFDSKGNLYCGNFADGTIHKITFDEQDKVTSNTIWVKTDAMKCADGLCCDQKTDRILVADMVQNAIQMIYPDGTVETIAVNGDTDGADGGIDQPCEAIFRGDEVIISNMDWPFEGVVNTTWDKPYTLSVVKLK
;
A
#
# COMPACT_ATOMS: atom_id res chain seq x y z
N MET A 1 68.28 -12.60 7.63
CA MET A 1 69.51 -11.88 7.24
C MET A 1 70.32 -12.78 6.31
N ALA A 2 70.11 -12.69 5.00
CA ALA A 2 71.02 -13.20 3.95
C ALA A 2 70.56 -12.65 2.60
N ARG A 3 71.36 -11.74 2.04
CA ARG A 3 71.20 -11.18 0.70
C ARG A 3 71.56 -12.23 -0.35
N LYS A 4 70.81 -12.29 -1.46
CA LYS A 4 71.39 -12.44 -2.80
C LYS A 4 70.60 -11.59 -3.80
N ARG A 5 71.23 -10.52 -4.28
CA ARG A 5 70.94 -9.89 -5.57
C ARG A 5 71.71 -10.67 -6.64
N PHE A 6 71.11 -10.81 -7.83
CA PHE A 6 71.66 -10.48 -9.15
C PHE A 6 70.91 -11.27 -10.22
N VAL A 7 70.13 -10.59 -11.05
CA VAL A 7 69.95 -10.96 -12.47
C VAL A 7 69.86 -9.67 -13.29
N SER A 8 70.99 -9.40 -13.96
CA SER A 8 71.15 -9.03 -15.36
C SER A 8 70.04 -8.25 -16.08
N VAL A 9 70.40 -7.04 -16.50
CA VAL A 9 69.75 -6.23 -17.53
C VAL A 9 69.99 -6.85 -18.90
N GLY A 10 68.92 -7.07 -19.66
CA GLY A 10 68.95 -7.42 -21.08
C GLY A 10 67.80 -6.70 -21.78
N ILE A 11 68.12 -5.59 -22.45
CA ILE A 11 67.21 -4.78 -23.26
C ILE A 11 66.91 -5.56 -24.54
N VAL A 12 65.62 -5.87 -24.78
CA VAL A 12 65.12 -6.25 -26.11
C VAL A 12 64.07 -5.23 -26.50
N LEU A 13 64.41 -4.45 -27.53
CA LEU A 13 63.57 -3.47 -28.18
C LEU A 13 62.54 -4.23 -29.03
N VAL A 14 61.28 -4.30 -28.59
CA VAL A 14 60.18 -4.82 -29.42
C VAL A 14 59.36 -3.65 -29.91
N VAL A 15 59.48 -3.39 -31.21
CA VAL A 15 58.62 -2.48 -31.98
C VAL A 15 57.24 -3.13 -32.08
N VAL A 16 56.27 -2.61 -31.35
CA VAL A 16 54.86 -2.99 -31.49
C VAL A 16 54.20 -2.06 -32.50
N CYS A 17 54.06 -2.54 -33.73
CA CYS A 17 53.18 -1.93 -34.73
C CYS A 17 51.72 -2.06 -34.26
N GLY A 18 51.03 -0.94 -34.24
CA GLY A 18 49.61 -0.86 -33.86
C GLY A 18 48.71 -1.59 -34.86
N LEU A 19 47.87 -2.47 -34.33
CA LEU A 19 46.63 -2.91 -34.95
C LEU A 19 45.50 -2.44 -34.05
N VAL A 20 44.87 -1.34 -34.46
CA VAL A 20 43.64 -0.83 -33.87
C VAL A 20 42.52 -1.80 -34.27
N ILE A 21 42.19 -2.72 -33.37
CA ILE A 21 40.96 -3.49 -33.48
C ILE A 21 39.85 -2.56 -33.02
N ALA A 22 39.09 -2.04 -33.97
CA ALA A 22 37.83 -1.35 -33.72
C ALA A 22 36.85 -2.36 -33.11
N GLY A 23 36.88 -2.49 -31.78
CA GLY A 23 35.84 -3.16 -31.03
C GLY A 23 34.60 -2.28 -31.06
N CYS A 24 33.58 -2.68 -31.82
CA CYS A 24 32.21 -2.21 -31.62
C CYS A 24 31.75 -2.65 -30.24
N SER A 25 32.05 -1.85 -29.21
CA SER A 25 31.33 -1.88 -27.95
C SER A 25 29.90 -1.46 -28.26
N LYS A 26 29.00 -2.44 -28.39
CA LYS A 26 27.58 -2.20 -28.20
C LYS A 26 27.45 -1.57 -26.81
N LYS A 27 27.23 -0.26 -26.76
CA LYS A 27 26.56 0.33 -25.61
C LYS A 27 25.23 -0.40 -25.52
N GLU A 28 25.08 -1.24 -24.52
CA GLU A 28 23.73 -1.53 -24.03
C GLU A 28 23.19 -0.18 -23.59
N ASP A 29 22.33 0.39 -24.43
CA ASP A 29 21.43 1.45 -24.02
C ASP A 29 20.59 0.84 -22.90
N LYS A 30 21.01 1.06 -21.64
CA LYS A 30 20.07 0.94 -20.53
C LYS A 30 18.87 1.80 -20.94
N PRO A 31 17.64 1.25 -21.01
CA PRO A 31 16.49 2.10 -21.25
C PRO A 31 16.56 3.22 -20.22
N ALA A 32 16.54 4.47 -20.71
CA ALA A 32 16.48 5.62 -19.83
C ALA A 32 15.35 5.35 -18.84
N SER A 33 15.67 5.30 -17.55
CA SER A 33 14.66 4.98 -16.57
C SER A 33 13.66 6.14 -16.59
N ASN A 34 12.43 5.90 -17.03
CA ASN A 34 11.33 6.87 -16.98
C ASN A 34 10.87 7.15 -15.53
N LEU A 35 11.76 6.94 -14.56
CA LEU A 35 11.53 7.22 -13.16
C LEU A 35 11.24 8.69 -12.98
N LYS A 36 10.11 8.94 -12.34
CA LYS A 36 9.64 10.27 -12.00
C LYS A 36 10.15 10.61 -10.61
N LYS A 37 10.50 11.88 -10.42
CA LYS A 37 10.85 12.40 -9.10
C LYS A 37 9.56 12.67 -8.33
N ALA A 38 9.49 12.19 -7.08
CA ALA A 38 8.45 12.58 -6.14
C ALA A 38 8.76 13.98 -5.57
N GLU A 39 7.70 14.77 -5.35
CA GLU A 39 7.74 16.11 -4.77
C GLU A 39 6.81 16.15 -3.56
N LEU A 40 7.07 17.05 -2.60
CA LEU A 40 6.19 17.20 -1.44
C LEU A 40 4.84 17.75 -1.92
N LEU A 41 3.75 17.05 -1.61
CA LEU A 41 2.42 17.53 -1.94
C LEU A 41 2.01 18.67 -1.00
N VAL A 42 2.06 18.38 0.30
CA VAL A 42 1.72 19.28 1.40
C VAL A 42 2.29 18.71 2.69
N GLU A 43 2.75 19.58 3.58
CA GLU A 43 3.15 19.21 4.93
C GLU A 43 1.90 18.94 5.79
N LEU A 44 1.82 17.77 6.42
CA LEU A 44 0.78 17.48 7.38
C LEU A 44 1.12 18.12 8.74
N PRO A 45 0.13 18.49 9.56
CA PRO A 45 0.38 18.96 10.91
C PRO A 45 1.12 17.92 11.78
N ASP A 46 1.90 18.37 12.78
CA ASP A 46 2.67 17.51 13.70
C ASP A 46 1.84 16.39 14.38
N TYR A 47 0.53 16.57 14.49
CA TYR A 47 -0.38 15.56 15.04
C TYR A 47 -0.78 14.47 14.03
N CYS A 48 -0.14 14.39 12.87
CA CYS A 48 -0.39 13.42 11.80
C CYS A 48 0.90 12.66 11.40
N ASN A 49 1.51 11.97 12.36
CA ASN A 49 2.81 11.30 12.19
C ASN A 49 2.79 10.00 11.37
N THR A 50 1.63 9.34 11.25
CA THR A 50 1.51 8.11 10.47
C THR A 50 0.18 8.15 9.72
N PRO A 51 0.18 8.55 8.43
CA PRO A 51 -0.99 8.42 7.57
C PRO A 51 -1.06 7.01 6.97
N ASP A 52 -2.24 6.67 6.43
CA ASP A 52 -2.52 5.38 5.82
C ASP A 52 -3.41 5.54 4.56
N GLY A 53 -4.54 4.82 4.47
CA GLY A 53 -5.42 4.79 3.33
C GLY A 53 -6.05 6.14 2.95
N MET A 54 -6.34 6.28 1.65
CA MET A 54 -6.93 7.48 1.05
C MET A 54 -8.17 7.15 0.22
N ALA A 55 -9.16 8.05 0.24
CA ALA A 55 -10.30 7.99 -0.68
C ALA A 55 -10.49 9.32 -1.42
N LEU A 56 -10.40 9.29 -2.74
CA LEU A 56 -10.68 10.44 -3.60
C LEU A 56 -12.18 10.76 -3.62
N LEU A 57 -12.51 12.05 -3.49
CA LEU A 57 -13.87 12.58 -3.54
C LEU A 57 -14.16 13.25 -4.88
N ALA A 58 -15.44 13.43 -5.18
CA ALA A 58 -15.91 13.96 -6.47
C ALA A 58 -15.45 15.40 -6.76
N ASP A 59 -15.09 16.17 -5.73
CA ASP A 59 -14.57 17.54 -5.84
C ASP A 59 -13.04 17.61 -6.01
N ASN A 60 -12.39 16.48 -6.32
CA ASN A 60 -10.92 16.29 -6.38
C ASN A 60 -10.19 16.52 -5.04
N SER A 61 -10.91 16.68 -3.94
CA SER A 61 -10.32 16.50 -2.62
C SER A 61 -10.18 15.00 -2.30
N PHE A 62 -9.44 14.67 -1.26
CA PHE A 62 -9.42 13.31 -0.73
C PHE A 62 -9.46 13.33 0.80
N VAL A 63 -9.96 12.25 1.38
CA VAL A 63 -9.81 11.98 2.81
C VAL A 63 -8.62 11.05 3.03
N LEU A 64 -7.98 11.21 4.18
CA LEU A 64 -6.77 10.49 4.57
C LEU A 64 -6.92 9.96 5.99
N CYS A 65 -6.79 8.67 6.17
CA CYS A 65 -6.74 8.04 7.49
C CYS A 65 -5.38 8.29 8.13
N VAL A 66 -5.38 8.62 9.42
CA VAL A 66 -4.18 8.95 10.19
C VAL A 66 -4.24 8.22 11.53
N PRO A 67 -3.80 6.95 11.58
CA PRO A 67 -3.80 6.16 12.82
C PRO A 67 -2.77 6.64 13.85
N ASN A 68 -1.70 7.34 13.43
CA ASN A 68 -0.63 7.82 14.31
C ASN A 68 0.06 6.70 15.12
N TYR A 69 0.53 5.65 14.44
CA TYR A 69 1.19 4.53 15.12
C TYR A 69 2.57 4.87 15.70
N ASN A 70 3.30 5.83 15.13
CA ASN A 70 4.60 6.24 15.66
C ASN A 70 4.46 6.99 17.00
N ASP A 71 3.47 7.88 17.11
CA ASP A 71 3.10 8.54 18.37
C ASP A 71 1.57 8.72 18.48
N ALA A 72 0.95 7.88 19.33
CA ALA A 72 -0.49 7.88 19.54
C ALA A 72 -1.02 9.02 20.44
N ASN A 73 -0.16 9.89 21.00
CA ASN A 73 -0.56 10.92 21.97
C ASN A 73 -1.64 11.88 21.44
N ALA A 74 -1.59 12.20 20.14
CA ALA A 74 -2.58 13.08 19.52
C ALA A 74 -3.95 12.41 19.29
N GLY A 75 -4.01 11.08 19.35
CA GLY A 75 -5.14 10.28 18.90
C GLY A 75 -5.20 10.14 17.36
N ALA A 76 -6.12 9.32 16.88
CA ALA A 76 -6.30 9.10 15.46
C ALA A 76 -7.29 10.09 14.83
N PHE A 77 -7.07 10.39 13.54
CA PHE A 77 -7.91 11.31 12.78
C PHE A 77 -8.21 10.75 11.39
N ILE A 78 -9.27 11.27 10.78
CA ILE A 78 -9.40 11.30 9.34
C ILE A 78 -9.28 12.76 8.94
N MET A 79 -8.34 13.05 8.06
CA MET A 79 -8.03 14.37 7.52
C MET A 79 -8.70 14.53 6.16
N LYS A 80 -8.89 15.78 5.73
CA LYS A 80 -9.28 16.13 4.35
C LYS A 80 -8.21 17.02 3.75
N VAL A 81 -7.77 16.67 2.55
CA VAL A 81 -6.91 17.49 1.70
C VAL A 81 -7.75 17.97 0.51
N SER A 82 -7.96 19.28 0.41
CA SER A 82 -8.74 19.88 -0.68
C SER A 82 -8.06 19.75 -2.04
N ALA A 83 -8.79 20.06 -3.11
CA ALA A 83 -8.23 20.10 -4.47
C ALA A 83 -7.07 21.10 -4.65
N ASP A 84 -7.00 22.13 -3.80
CA ASP A 84 -5.89 23.10 -3.72
C ASP A 84 -4.88 22.76 -2.60
N ASN A 85 -4.85 21.50 -2.16
CA ASN A 85 -3.90 20.95 -1.18
C ASN A 85 -3.94 21.62 0.20
N LYS A 86 -5.11 22.10 0.66
CA LYS A 86 -5.28 22.57 2.04
C LYS A 86 -5.71 21.42 2.93
N VAL A 87 -5.01 21.26 4.04
CA VAL A 87 -5.25 20.21 5.04
C VAL A 87 -6.23 20.72 6.10
N SER A 88 -7.22 19.89 6.47
CA SER A 88 -8.16 20.16 7.55
C SER A 88 -8.56 18.88 8.26
N LYS A 89 -8.97 18.97 9.53
CA LYS A 89 -9.60 17.83 10.22
C LYS A 89 -10.96 17.56 9.59
N PHE A 90 -11.23 16.31 9.27
CA PHE A 90 -12.50 15.89 8.68
C PHE A 90 -13.38 15.16 9.68
N PHE A 91 -12.82 14.14 10.34
CA PHE A 91 -13.54 13.34 11.31
C PHE A 91 -12.60 12.82 12.41
N ALA A 92 -13.14 12.61 13.61
CA ALA A 92 -12.44 11.99 14.72
C ALA A 92 -13.08 10.60 14.97
N PRO A 93 -12.44 9.51 14.53
CA PRO A 93 -12.95 8.16 14.74
C PRO A 93 -13.19 7.85 16.22
N PRO A 94 -14.34 7.23 16.57
CA PRO A 94 -14.61 6.88 17.96
C PRO A 94 -13.67 5.75 18.41
N PRO A 95 -13.10 5.84 19.62
CA PRO A 95 -12.24 4.79 20.15
C PRO A 95 -13.03 3.48 20.32
N HIS A 96 -12.37 2.35 20.09
CA HIS A 96 -12.97 1.05 20.24
C HIS A 96 -13.34 0.76 21.72
N PRO A 97 -14.55 0.22 21.98
CA PRO A 97 -15.04 -0.41 23.21
C PRO A 97 -14.04 -0.69 24.33
N LYS A 98 -13.21 -1.67 23.98
CA LYS A 98 -12.26 -2.41 24.80
C LYS A 98 -10.88 -1.76 24.85
N THR A 99 -10.28 -1.49 23.70
CA THR A 99 -8.89 -0.99 23.57
C THR A 99 -8.76 0.50 23.84
N LYS A 100 -9.87 1.25 23.80
CA LYS A 100 -9.93 2.70 24.08
C LYS A 100 -9.17 3.58 23.09
N VAL A 101 -8.77 3.03 21.95
CA VAL A 101 -8.11 3.74 20.86
C VAL A 101 -8.84 3.50 19.54
N ALA A 102 -8.63 4.38 18.57
CA ALA A 102 -9.07 4.19 17.19
C ALA A 102 -7.82 4.12 16.30
N ALA A 103 -7.91 3.38 15.20
CA ALA A 103 -6.82 3.14 14.28
C ALA A 103 -7.38 3.01 12.85
N PRO A 104 -7.86 4.12 12.26
CA PRO A 104 -8.39 4.12 10.90
C PRO A 104 -7.28 3.76 9.90
N MET A 105 -7.54 2.78 9.03
CA MET A 105 -6.64 2.34 7.96
C MET A 105 -7.30 2.58 6.59
N GLY A 106 -7.33 1.59 5.69
CA GLY A 106 -8.04 1.67 4.41
C GLY A 106 -9.43 2.29 4.53
N ILE A 107 -9.77 3.15 3.56
CA ILE A 107 -11.03 3.91 3.51
C ILE A 107 -11.56 3.99 2.07
N CYS A 108 -12.88 3.90 1.89
CA CYS A 108 -13.50 4.01 0.57
C CYS A 108 -14.88 4.68 0.62
N LEU A 109 -15.32 5.19 -0.53
CA LEU A 109 -16.62 5.85 -0.71
C LEU A 109 -17.67 4.84 -1.18
N ALA A 110 -18.80 4.79 -0.49
CA ALA A 110 -19.96 4.02 -0.91
C ALA A 110 -20.81 4.81 -1.93
N PRO A 111 -21.63 4.12 -2.76
CA PRO A 111 -22.57 4.79 -3.68
C PRO A 111 -23.56 5.74 -2.99
N SER A 112 -23.86 5.53 -1.71
CA SER A 112 -24.70 6.44 -0.91
C SER A 112 -24.02 7.79 -0.62
N GLY A 113 -22.70 7.88 -0.80
CA GLY A 113 -21.86 8.98 -0.34
C GLY A 113 -21.30 8.78 1.06
N ASP A 114 -21.67 7.71 1.78
CA ASP A 114 -21.05 7.33 3.05
C ASP A 114 -19.61 6.85 2.86
N LEU A 115 -18.79 6.92 3.91
CA LEU A 115 -17.45 6.35 3.90
C LEU A 115 -17.42 5.08 4.73
N TYR A 116 -16.71 4.07 4.26
CA TYR A 116 -16.36 2.89 5.04
C TYR A 116 -14.86 2.91 5.29
N TYR A 117 -14.44 2.55 6.51
CA TYR A 117 -13.03 2.42 6.86
C TYR A 117 -12.77 1.23 7.75
N ALA A 118 -11.57 0.64 7.67
CA ALA A 118 -11.13 -0.35 8.64
C ALA A 118 -10.56 0.33 9.89
N ASP A 119 -10.91 -0.18 11.05
CA ASP A 119 -10.35 0.20 12.34
C ASP A 119 -9.47 -0.96 12.84
N ASN A 120 -8.16 -0.85 12.63
CA ASN A 120 -7.19 -1.92 12.82
C ASN A 120 -6.65 -1.93 14.25
N GLN A 121 -7.05 -2.93 15.04
CA GLN A 121 -6.71 -3.05 16.45
C GLN A 121 -5.57 -4.05 16.72
N PHE A 122 -4.79 -4.40 15.70
CA PHE A 122 -3.76 -5.46 15.75
C PHE A 122 -2.79 -5.31 16.93
N PHE A 123 -2.26 -4.11 17.16
CA PHE A 123 -1.30 -3.85 18.24
C PHE A 123 -1.93 -3.81 19.64
N GLN A 124 -3.27 -3.81 19.73
CA GLN A 124 -3.97 -3.49 20.96
C GLN A 124 -4.66 -4.70 21.58
N ALA A 125 -5.39 -5.45 20.77
CA ALA A 125 -6.03 -6.67 21.23
C ALA A 125 -6.37 -7.59 20.06
N PRO A 126 -6.21 -8.93 20.23
CA PRO A 126 -6.63 -9.87 19.22
C PRO A 126 -8.12 -9.74 18.97
N GLN A 127 -8.51 -10.03 17.73
CA GLN A 127 -9.91 -10.10 17.30
C GLN A 127 -10.74 -8.86 17.69
N SER A 128 -10.12 -7.68 17.67
CA SER A 128 -10.77 -6.42 18.07
C SER A 128 -10.88 -5.43 16.90
N SER A 129 -10.37 -5.79 15.72
CA SER A 129 -10.48 -4.95 14.53
C SER A 129 -11.93 -4.90 14.04
N ARG A 130 -12.29 -3.79 13.39
CA ARG A 130 -13.66 -3.50 12.94
C ARG A 130 -13.68 -2.92 11.55
N VAL A 131 -14.85 -2.97 10.94
CA VAL A 131 -15.22 -2.14 9.79
C VAL A 131 -16.23 -1.13 10.28
N MET A 132 -16.00 0.13 9.96
CA MET A 132 -16.78 1.26 10.44
C MET A 132 -17.38 1.99 9.25
N ARG A 133 -18.60 2.48 9.38
CA ARG A 133 -19.28 3.35 8.42
C ARG A 133 -19.41 4.74 8.99
N ILE A 134 -18.94 5.76 8.29
CA ILE A 134 -19.22 7.16 8.57
C ILE A 134 -20.43 7.55 7.77
N VAL A 135 -21.51 7.91 8.46
CA VAL A 135 -22.72 8.45 7.84
C VAL A 135 -22.41 9.86 7.34
N MET A 136 -22.65 10.08 6.06
CA MET A 136 -22.39 11.34 5.37
C MET A 136 -23.70 12.06 5.06
N LYS A 137 -23.74 13.37 5.32
CA LYS A 137 -24.89 14.22 4.99
C LYS A 137 -24.39 15.55 4.42
N ASP A 138 -24.87 15.91 3.24
CA ASP A 138 -24.50 17.15 2.55
C ASP A 138 -22.97 17.32 2.41
N GLY A 139 -22.26 16.20 2.18
CA GLY A 139 -20.80 16.17 2.05
C GLY A 139 -20.03 16.29 3.37
N GLN A 140 -20.71 16.20 4.52
CA GLN A 140 -20.11 16.31 5.86
C GLN A 140 -20.31 15.03 6.68
N PRO A 141 -19.29 14.60 7.45
CA PRO A 141 -19.38 13.42 8.30
C PRO A 141 -20.25 13.70 9.53
N GLN A 142 -21.07 12.73 9.91
CA GLN A 142 -22.00 12.84 11.04
C GLN A 142 -21.55 11.95 12.20
N GLU A 143 -21.79 10.65 12.08
CA GLU A 143 -21.46 9.66 13.09
C GLU A 143 -20.80 8.43 12.47
N ALA A 144 -20.10 7.65 13.30
CA ALA A 144 -19.51 6.38 12.89
C ALA A 144 -20.27 5.21 13.54
N ILE A 145 -20.71 4.29 12.70
CA ILE A 145 -21.44 3.07 13.07
C ILE A 145 -20.50 1.88 12.87
N THR A 146 -20.51 0.91 13.79
CA THR A 146 -19.79 -0.35 13.60
C THR A 146 -20.57 -1.25 12.66
N ALA A 147 -20.04 -1.46 11.46
CA ALA A 147 -20.63 -2.36 10.47
C ALA A 147 -20.29 -3.82 10.79
N VAL A 148 -19.00 -4.07 11.03
CA VAL A 148 -18.47 -5.40 11.34
C VAL A 148 -17.50 -5.30 12.50
N SER A 149 -17.53 -6.27 13.40
CA SER A 149 -16.63 -6.39 14.53
C SER A 149 -16.10 -7.81 14.66
N GLY A 150 -14.99 -7.98 15.39
CA GLY A 150 -14.41 -9.29 15.63
C GLY A 150 -13.47 -9.77 14.53
N MET A 151 -12.89 -8.85 13.75
CA MET A 151 -11.80 -9.15 12.81
C MET A 151 -10.46 -9.16 13.55
N ASN A 152 -9.47 -9.89 13.03
CA ASN A 152 -8.11 -9.89 13.61
C ASN A 152 -7.38 -8.60 13.22
N VAL A 153 -7.19 -8.39 11.92
CA VAL A 153 -6.42 -7.30 11.29
C VAL A 153 -7.19 -6.83 10.06
N ALA A 154 -8.24 -6.05 10.28
CA ALA A 154 -8.97 -5.39 9.20
C ALA A 154 -8.08 -4.30 8.61
N ASN A 155 -7.88 -4.30 7.29
CA ASN A 155 -6.94 -3.37 6.65
C ASN A 155 -7.57 -2.57 5.49
N ALA A 156 -7.46 -3.01 4.25
CA ALA A 156 -8.11 -2.33 3.14
C ALA A 156 -9.62 -2.54 3.14
N VAL A 157 -10.36 -1.54 2.64
CA VAL A 157 -11.78 -1.64 2.34
C VAL A 157 -12.03 -1.21 0.90
N ALA A 158 -12.84 -1.97 0.18
CA ALA A 158 -13.23 -1.66 -1.19
C ALA A 158 -14.72 -1.95 -1.38
N ILE A 159 -15.38 -1.22 -2.29
CA ILE A 159 -16.80 -1.41 -2.57
C ILE A 159 -17.02 -1.75 -4.05
N LYS A 160 -17.88 -2.73 -4.29
CA LYS A 160 -18.44 -3.05 -5.62
C LYS A 160 -19.92 -3.38 -5.47
N GLY A 161 -20.76 -2.64 -6.18
CA GLY A 161 -22.21 -2.80 -6.11
C GLY A 161 -22.72 -2.61 -4.67
N ASP A 162 -23.43 -3.61 -4.17
CA ASP A 162 -24.06 -3.59 -2.84
C ASP A 162 -23.17 -4.19 -1.74
N TYR A 163 -21.88 -4.39 -2.00
CA TYR A 163 -20.98 -5.09 -1.07
C TYR A 163 -19.74 -4.27 -0.70
N VAL A 164 -19.36 -4.37 0.56
CA VAL A 164 -18.05 -3.95 1.09
C VAL A 164 -17.15 -5.19 1.22
N TYR A 165 -15.92 -5.05 0.77
CA TYR A 165 -14.87 -6.05 0.78
C TYR A 165 -13.75 -5.57 1.68
N VAL A 166 -13.20 -6.47 2.48
CA VAL A 166 -12.24 -6.13 3.52
C VAL A 166 -11.12 -7.15 3.52
N SER A 167 -9.88 -6.70 3.49
CA SER A 167 -8.74 -7.60 3.70
C SER A 167 -8.58 -7.89 5.18
N GLU A 168 -8.31 -9.16 5.46
CA GLU A 168 -7.93 -9.69 6.77
C GLU A 168 -6.47 -10.12 6.65
N THR A 169 -5.58 -9.22 7.05
CA THR A 169 -4.13 -9.38 6.86
C THR A 169 -3.58 -10.60 7.59
N ILE A 170 -4.24 -11.04 8.67
CA ILE A 170 -3.91 -12.25 9.42
C ILE A 170 -5.19 -13.02 9.77
N LEU A 171 -5.59 -13.95 8.90
CA LEU A 171 -6.80 -14.76 9.09
C LEU A 171 -6.57 -15.86 10.12
N VAL A 172 -5.43 -16.56 10.03
CA VAL A 172 -5.04 -17.62 10.96
C VAL A 172 -3.73 -17.20 11.63
N PRO A 173 -3.79 -16.68 12.88
CA PRO A 173 -2.60 -16.31 13.63
C PRO A 173 -1.58 -17.45 13.69
N ASP A 174 -0.29 -17.11 13.61
CA ASP A 174 0.86 -18.04 13.70
C ASP A 174 0.96 -19.13 12.61
N SER A 175 0.11 -19.07 11.58
CA SER A 175 0.15 -20.02 10.45
C SER A 175 1.45 -19.91 9.63
N LYS A 176 1.92 -21.05 9.10
CA LYS A 176 3.06 -21.16 8.18
C LYS A 176 2.70 -22.11 7.03
N PRO A 177 2.53 -21.63 5.77
CA PRO A 177 2.59 -20.22 5.35
C PRO A 177 1.57 -19.34 6.07
N LEU A 178 1.80 -18.02 6.09
CA LEU A 178 0.86 -17.07 6.66
C LEU A 178 -0.44 -17.11 5.85
N ILE A 179 -1.55 -17.38 6.53
CA ILE A 179 -2.88 -17.39 5.94
C ILE A 179 -3.59 -16.07 6.26
N SER A 180 -3.94 -15.36 5.20
CA SER A 180 -4.74 -14.13 5.19
C SER A 180 -6.00 -14.35 4.36
N GLY A 181 -6.92 -13.37 4.31
CA GLY A 181 -8.18 -13.54 3.61
C GLY A 181 -8.86 -12.26 3.17
N ILE A 182 -9.97 -12.45 2.46
CA ILE A 182 -10.84 -11.35 2.02
C ILE A 182 -12.25 -11.71 2.46
N PHE A 183 -12.86 -10.80 3.22
CA PHE A 183 -14.26 -10.86 3.62
C PHE A 183 -15.12 -10.01 2.71
N ARG A 184 -16.39 -10.38 2.60
CA ARG A 184 -17.42 -9.60 1.91
C ARG A 184 -18.69 -9.52 2.73
N PHE A 185 -19.20 -8.29 2.91
CA PHE A 185 -20.43 -7.99 3.62
C PHE A 185 -21.35 -7.14 2.77
N LYS A 186 -22.65 -7.28 2.95
CA LYS A 186 -23.62 -6.44 2.26
C LYS A 186 -23.65 -5.05 2.90
N ILE A 187 -23.66 -4.01 2.09
CA ILE A 187 -23.79 -2.63 2.55
C ILE A 187 -25.15 -2.46 3.25
N GLY A 188 -25.12 -1.83 4.42
CA GLY A 188 -26.29 -1.61 5.27
C GLY A 188 -26.60 -2.75 6.25
N ASP A 189 -25.94 -3.91 6.14
CA ASP A 189 -25.94 -4.91 7.20
C ASP A 189 -24.93 -4.46 8.28
N GLU A 190 -25.43 -3.74 9.28
CA GLU A 190 -24.62 -3.18 10.37
C GLU A 190 -24.64 -4.07 11.61
N GLY A 191 -23.61 -3.99 12.45
CA GLY A 191 -23.54 -4.71 13.73
C GLY A 191 -23.23 -6.21 13.61
N ILE A 192 -22.61 -6.66 12.51
CA ILE A 192 -22.15 -8.03 12.35
C ILE A 192 -20.99 -8.29 13.33
N GLU A 193 -21.04 -9.42 14.04
CA GLU A 193 -19.98 -9.83 14.98
C GLU A 193 -19.42 -11.19 14.56
N LEU A 194 -18.19 -11.19 14.03
CA LEU A 194 -17.51 -12.41 13.59
C LEU A 194 -17.09 -13.27 14.77
N LYS A 195 -17.11 -14.59 14.59
CA LYS A 195 -16.75 -15.57 15.61
C LYS A 195 -15.53 -16.38 15.17
N THR A 196 -14.68 -16.71 16.13
CA THR A 196 -13.52 -17.57 15.87
C THR A 196 -13.95 -19.05 15.79
N PRO A 197 -13.28 -19.86 14.94
CA PRO A 197 -12.22 -19.45 14.01
C PRO A 197 -12.77 -18.70 12.78
N LEU A 198 -12.17 -17.57 12.44
CA LEU A 198 -12.63 -16.70 11.34
C LEU A 198 -12.64 -17.40 9.98
N GLU A 199 -11.76 -18.38 9.80
CA GLU A 199 -11.64 -19.12 8.55
C GLU A 199 -12.85 -20.01 8.21
N SER A 200 -13.78 -20.18 9.15
CA SER A 200 -15.05 -20.89 8.96
C SER A 200 -16.24 -19.95 8.73
N ASP A 201 -16.02 -18.64 8.76
CA ASP A 201 -17.10 -17.66 8.63
C ASP A 201 -17.62 -17.61 7.17
N PRO A 202 -18.96 -17.57 6.96
CA PRO A 202 -19.55 -17.59 5.63
C PRO A 202 -19.28 -16.33 4.79
N HIS A 203 -18.82 -15.24 5.41
CA HIS A 203 -18.46 -14.01 4.71
C HIS A 203 -17.04 -14.05 4.12
N LEU A 204 -16.22 -15.04 4.49
CA LEU A 204 -14.90 -15.23 3.91
C LEU A 204 -15.05 -15.74 2.47
N ILE A 205 -14.55 -14.97 1.50
CA ILE A 205 -14.69 -15.30 0.07
C ILE A 205 -13.38 -15.78 -0.58
N ALA A 206 -12.24 -15.46 0.00
CA ALA A 206 -10.93 -15.87 -0.51
C ALA A 206 -9.91 -16.00 0.63
N LYS A 207 -8.97 -16.94 0.46
CA LYS A 207 -7.76 -17.07 1.30
C LYS A 207 -6.51 -16.79 0.45
N ILE A 208 -5.49 -16.21 1.06
CA ILE A 208 -4.20 -15.91 0.44
C ILE A 208 -3.09 -16.45 1.36
N GLU A 209 -2.15 -17.19 0.76
CA GLU A 209 -0.97 -17.73 1.44
C GLU A 209 0.24 -16.85 1.15
N SER A 210 1.02 -16.55 2.18
CA SER A 210 2.27 -15.79 2.08
C SER A 210 3.43 -16.61 2.67
N ASN A 211 4.55 -16.67 1.95
CA ASN A 211 5.68 -17.55 2.26
C ASN A 211 6.93 -16.79 2.71
N HIS A 212 6.86 -15.47 2.81
CA HIS A 212 7.98 -14.65 3.25
C HIS A 212 8.49 -15.08 4.64
N PRO A 213 9.83 -15.19 4.84
CA PRO A 213 10.40 -15.76 6.06
C PRO A 213 10.23 -14.89 7.32
N THR A 214 10.15 -13.57 7.16
CA THR A 214 10.18 -12.60 8.27
C THR A 214 8.98 -11.65 8.30
N ILE A 215 8.63 -11.04 7.17
CA ILE A 215 7.42 -10.19 7.04
C ILE A 215 6.15 -11.02 7.27
N GLY A 216 5.35 -10.59 8.26
CA GLY A 216 4.17 -11.30 8.76
C GLY A 216 2.82 -10.69 8.38
N PHE A 217 2.74 -10.02 7.23
CA PHE A 217 1.53 -9.36 6.73
C PHE A 217 1.12 -9.92 5.37
N GLY A 218 -0.13 -10.41 5.25
CA GLY A 218 -0.63 -11.05 4.03
C GLY A 218 -1.45 -10.10 3.15
N ALA A 219 -2.72 -10.46 2.93
CA ALA A 219 -3.68 -9.64 2.19
C ALA A 219 -3.75 -8.21 2.76
N ASP A 220 -3.49 -7.23 1.89
CA ASP A 220 -3.47 -5.82 2.27
C ASP A 220 -4.37 -4.99 1.35
N GLY A 221 -3.83 -4.23 0.39
CA GLY A 221 -4.61 -3.39 -0.52
C GLY A 221 -5.62 -4.15 -1.37
N LEU A 222 -6.76 -3.50 -1.64
CA LEU A 222 -7.85 -4.03 -2.47
C LEU A 222 -8.29 -3.00 -3.51
N CYS A 223 -8.48 -3.43 -4.76
CA CYS A 223 -9.12 -2.60 -5.78
C CYS A 223 -9.89 -3.45 -6.80
N PHE A 224 -10.85 -2.85 -7.50
CA PHE A 224 -11.56 -3.49 -8.60
C PHE A 224 -11.12 -2.90 -9.94
N ASP A 225 -11.03 -3.72 -10.99
CA ASP A 225 -10.97 -3.22 -12.36
C ASP A 225 -12.36 -2.85 -12.90
N SER A 226 -12.41 -2.21 -14.08
CA SER A 226 -13.66 -1.85 -14.76
C SER A 226 -14.53 -3.04 -15.16
N LYS A 227 -13.98 -4.27 -15.13
CA LYS A 227 -14.67 -5.52 -15.44
C LYS A 227 -15.21 -6.21 -14.18
N GLY A 228 -14.97 -5.64 -13.00
CA GLY A 228 -15.43 -6.16 -11.71
C GLY A 228 -14.60 -7.32 -11.16
N ASN A 229 -13.36 -7.52 -11.65
CA ASN A 229 -12.39 -8.41 -11.00
C ASN A 229 -11.81 -7.71 -9.78
N LEU A 230 -11.67 -8.45 -8.68
CA LEU A 230 -11.02 -7.95 -7.46
C LEU A 230 -9.53 -8.27 -7.51
N TYR A 231 -8.71 -7.29 -7.19
CA TYR A 231 -7.28 -7.43 -7.01
C TYR A 231 -6.92 -7.24 -5.56
N CYS A 232 -6.00 -8.05 -5.07
CA CYS A 232 -5.50 -7.97 -3.71
C CYS A 232 -3.96 -8.00 -3.70
N GLY A 233 -3.36 -7.03 -3.01
CA GLY A 233 -1.94 -7.04 -2.68
C GLY A 233 -1.66 -8.08 -1.60
N ASN A 234 -0.70 -8.96 -1.85
CA ASN A 234 -0.09 -9.78 -0.82
C ASN A 234 1.20 -9.08 -0.40
N PHE A 235 1.14 -8.42 0.76
CA PHE A 235 2.20 -7.55 1.26
C PHE A 235 3.52 -8.31 1.36
N ALA A 236 3.55 -9.40 2.12
CA ALA A 236 4.76 -10.16 2.41
C ALA A 236 5.47 -10.71 1.16
N ASP A 237 4.71 -11.24 0.19
CA ASP A 237 5.32 -11.91 -0.97
C ASP A 237 5.51 -10.96 -2.18
N GLY A 238 5.03 -9.71 -2.11
CA GLY A 238 5.08 -8.78 -3.23
C GLY A 238 4.35 -9.31 -4.46
N THR A 239 3.18 -9.93 -4.26
CA THR A 239 2.38 -10.50 -5.36
C THR A 239 1.00 -9.89 -5.42
N ILE A 240 0.40 -9.87 -6.61
CA ILE A 240 -1.00 -9.46 -6.79
C ILE A 240 -1.84 -10.68 -7.11
N HIS A 241 -2.87 -10.89 -6.30
CA HIS A 241 -3.91 -11.87 -6.56
C HIS A 241 -5.02 -11.25 -7.40
N LYS A 242 -5.53 -12.01 -8.38
CA LYS A 242 -6.75 -11.69 -9.14
C LYS A 242 -7.84 -12.67 -8.76
N ILE A 243 -8.94 -12.12 -8.27
CA ILE A 243 -10.15 -12.84 -7.87
C ILE A 243 -11.26 -12.50 -8.88
N THR A 244 -11.87 -13.54 -9.45
CA THR A 244 -12.96 -13.40 -10.43
C THR A 244 -14.26 -13.93 -9.86
N PHE A 245 -15.39 -13.47 -10.42
CA PHE A 245 -16.73 -13.80 -9.97
C PHE A 245 -17.60 -14.27 -11.13
N ASP A 246 -18.59 -15.12 -10.85
CA ASP A 246 -19.68 -15.43 -11.77
C ASP A 246 -20.77 -14.34 -11.77
N GLU A 247 -21.80 -14.53 -12.57
CA GLU A 247 -22.95 -13.62 -12.69
C GLU A 247 -23.79 -13.50 -11.41
N GLN A 248 -23.58 -14.40 -10.43
CA GLN A 248 -24.22 -14.37 -9.11
C GLN A 248 -23.26 -13.83 -8.03
N ASP A 249 -22.18 -13.15 -8.45
CA ASP A 249 -21.11 -12.62 -7.60
C ASP A 249 -20.44 -13.70 -6.72
N LYS A 250 -20.47 -14.98 -7.09
CA LYS A 250 -19.71 -16.02 -6.38
C LYS A 250 -18.30 -16.10 -6.95
N VAL A 251 -17.30 -16.25 -6.08
CA VAL A 251 -15.90 -16.41 -6.48
C VAL A 251 -15.73 -17.64 -7.38
N THR A 252 -15.17 -17.43 -8.57
CA THR A 252 -14.85 -18.47 -9.56
C THR A 252 -13.37 -18.81 -9.63
N SER A 253 -12.49 -17.85 -9.31
CA SER A 253 -11.04 -18.09 -9.25
C SER A 253 -10.36 -17.14 -8.26
N ASN A 254 -9.23 -17.58 -7.71
CA ASN A 254 -8.24 -16.75 -7.03
C ASN A 254 -6.86 -17.25 -7.46
N THR A 255 -6.10 -16.42 -8.16
CA THR A 255 -4.79 -16.78 -8.71
C THR A 255 -3.80 -15.64 -8.53
N ILE A 256 -2.53 -15.97 -8.28
CA ILE A 256 -1.44 -15.00 -8.41
C ILE A 256 -1.38 -14.56 -9.88
N TRP A 257 -1.72 -13.29 -10.12
CA TRP A 257 -1.73 -12.68 -11.45
C TRP A 257 -0.38 -12.03 -11.76
N VAL A 258 0.23 -11.36 -10.78
CA VAL A 258 1.53 -10.71 -10.92
C VAL A 258 2.48 -11.18 -9.83
N LYS A 259 3.67 -11.60 -10.25
CA LYS A 259 4.84 -11.85 -9.41
C LYS A 259 6.08 -11.46 -10.20
N THR A 260 6.88 -10.56 -9.66
CA THR A 260 8.06 -10.01 -10.34
C THR A 260 9.13 -9.64 -9.32
N ASP A 261 10.39 -9.66 -9.73
CA ASP A 261 11.51 -9.23 -8.87
C ASP A 261 11.51 -7.71 -8.63
N ALA A 262 10.80 -6.94 -9.47
CA ALA A 262 10.72 -5.49 -9.38
C ALA A 262 9.87 -4.98 -8.21
N MET A 263 9.07 -5.85 -7.59
CA MET A 263 8.14 -5.49 -6.51
C MET A 263 8.49 -6.30 -5.26
N LYS A 264 8.71 -5.64 -4.12
CA LYS A 264 9.18 -6.29 -2.88
C LYS A 264 8.08 -6.48 -1.86
N CYS A 265 7.11 -5.58 -1.81
CA CYS A 265 5.81 -5.81 -1.22
C CYS A 265 4.69 -5.25 -2.11
N ALA A 266 3.46 -5.57 -1.76
CA ALA A 266 2.27 -5.00 -2.37
C ALA A 266 1.29 -4.59 -1.27
N ASP A 267 1.36 -3.32 -0.88
CA ASP A 267 0.54 -2.70 0.15
C ASP A 267 -0.78 -2.16 -0.46
N GLY A 268 -1.07 -0.86 -0.37
CA GLY A 268 -2.22 -0.20 -0.98
C GLY A 268 -2.28 -0.32 -2.51
N LEU A 269 -3.50 -0.50 -3.02
CA LEU A 269 -3.81 -0.71 -4.43
C LEU A 269 -4.86 0.31 -4.90
N CYS A 270 -4.60 0.99 -6.01
CA CYS A 270 -5.59 1.87 -6.64
C CYS A 270 -5.69 1.61 -8.15
N CYS A 271 -6.89 1.26 -8.63
CA CYS A 271 -7.14 1.03 -10.05
C CYS A 271 -7.75 2.27 -10.72
N ASP A 272 -7.11 2.75 -11.79
CA ASP A 272 -7.74 3.69 -12.72
C ASP A 272 -8.81 2.97 -13.55
N GLN A 273 -10.07 3.25 -13.24
CA GLN A 273 -11.24 2.66 -13.90
C GLN A 273 -11.31 2.95 -15.41
N LYS A 274 -10.58 3.94 -15.91
CA LYS A 274 -10.55 4.25 -17.35
C LYS A 274 -9.58 3.39 -18.14
N THR A 275 -8.49 2.96 -17.51
CA THR A 275 -7.38 2.28 -18.20
C THR A 275 -7.11 0.88 -17.66
N ASP A 276 -7.74 0.49 -16.55
CA ASP A 276 -7.47 -0.73 -15.79
C ASP A 276 -6.00 -0.86 -15.34
N ARG A 277 -5.29 0.27 -15.24
CA ARG A 277 -3.95 0.33 -14.64
C ARG A 277 -4.07 0.38 -13.13
N ILE A 278 -3.19 -0.33 -12.44
CA ILE A 278 -3.21 -0.44 -10.97
C ILE A 278 -1.93 0.15 -10.41
N LEU A 279 -2.05 1.17 -9.56
CA LEU A 279 -0.97 1.61 -8.69
C LEU A 279 -0.81 0.61 -7.56
N VAL A 280 0.43 0.34 -7.19
CA VAL A 280 0.78 -0.45 -6.01
C VAL A 280 1.83 0.31 -5.22
N ALA A 281 1.56 0.49 -3.93
CA ALA A 281 2.53 0.99 -2.98
C ALA A 281 3.49 -0.15 -2.57
N ASP A 282 4.78 0.05 -2.81
CA ASP A 282 5.83 -0.91 -2.49
C ASP A 282 6.70 -0.35 -1.38
N MET A 283 6.13 -0.42 -0.17
CA MET A 283 6.69 0.04 1.10
C MET A 283 8.14 -0.39 1.30
N VAL A 284 8.46 -1.66 1.04
CA VAL A 284 9.75 -2.27 1.39
C VAL A 284 10.93 -1.60 0.67
N GLN A 285 10.71 -1.01 -0.50
CA GLN A 285 11.77 -0.39 -1.29
C GLN A 285 11.52 1.08 -1.66
N ASN A 286 10.63 1.77 -0.93
CA ASN A 286 10.27 3.17 -1.19
C ASN A 286 9.88 3.43 -2.66
N ALA A 287 9.00 2.60 -3.22
CA ALA A 287 8.63 2.67 -4.62
C ALA A 287 7.12 2.70 -4.84
N ILE A 288 6.71 3.30 -5.96
CA ILE A 288 5.38 3.11 -6.52
C ILE A 288 5.52 2.33 -7.83
N GLN A 289 4.73 1.28 -7.93
CA GLN A 289 4.61 0.46 -9.13
C GLN A 289 3.32 0.81 -9.89
N MET A 290 3.37 0.67 -11.20
CA MET A 290 2.21 0.70 -12.09
C MET A 290 2.11 -0.65 -12.78
N ILE A 291 0.97 -1.32 -12.60
CA ILE A 291 0.67 -2.58 -13.25
C ILE A 291 -0.30 -2.31 -14.41
N TYR A 292 0.08 -2.76 -15.59
CA TYR A 292 -0.72 -2.66 -16.80
C TYR A 292 -1.73 -3.83 -16.90
N PRO A 293 -2.81 -3.69 -17.70
CA PRO A 293 -3.83 -4.74 -17.82
C PRO A 293 -3.32 -6.11 -18.31
N ASP A 294 -2.16 -6.16 -18.96
CA ASP A 294 -1.49 -7.39 -19.40
C ASP A 294 -0.60 -8.03 -18.31
N GLY A 295 -0.49 -7.41 -17.13
CA GLY A 295 0.34 -7.84 -16.00
C GLY A 295 1.76 -7.29 -16.03
N THR A 296 2.13 -6.46 -17.01
CA THR A 296 3.44 -5.80 -17.04
C THR A 296 3.55 -4.81 -15.87
N VAL A 297 4.70 -4.78 -15.21
CA VAL A 297 4.99 -3.87 -14.09
C VAL A 297 6.03 -2.83 -14.51
N GLU A 298 5.74 -1.56 -14.24
CA GLU A 298 6.65 -0.44 -14.38
C GLU A 298 6.83 0.25 -13.03
N THR A 299 8.08 0.42 -12.60
CA THR A 299 8.38 1.30 -11.45
C THR A 299 8.28 2.75 -11.90
N ILE A 300 7.32 3.50 -11.36
CA ILE A 300 7.09 4.89 -11.77
C ILE A 300 7.94 5.88 -10.97
N ALA A 301 8.23 5.55 -9.71
CA ALA A 301 9.06 6.35 -8.82
C ALA A 301 9.68 5.44 -7.76
N VAL A 302 10.94 5.72 -7.39
CA VAL A 302 11.68 5.04 -6.33
C VAL A 302 12.81 5.92 -5.85
N ASN A 303 13.10 5.89 -4.55
CA ASN A 303 14.28 6.52 -3.96
C ASN A 303 14.91 5.64 -2.87
N GLY A 304 16.08 6.06 -2.38
CA GLY A 304 16.70 5.47 -1.19
C GLY A 304 16.14 6.06 0.09
N ASP A 305 16.92 5.98 1.16
CA ASP A 305 16.66 6.61 2.46
C ASP A 305 16.44 8.13 2.29
N THR A 306 15.46 8.69 3.01
CA THR A 306 14.97 10.07 2.90
C THR A 306 14.26 10.46 4.19
N ASP A 307 14.29 11.74 4.57
CA ASP A 307 13.45 12.25 5.68
C ASP A 307 12.08 12.77 5.19
N GLY A 308 11.78 12.60 3.90
CA GLY A 308 10.55 13.08 3.26
C GLY A 308 10.48 14.59 3.02
N ALA A 309 11.43 15.41 3.50
CA ALA A 309 11.31 16.88 3.48
C ALA A 309 11.27 17.48 2.07
N ASP A 310 11.85 16.79 1.07
CA ASP A 310 11.77 17.18 -0.34
C ASP A 310 10.64 16.46 -1.12
N GLY A 311 9.83 15.66 -0.42
CA GLY A 311 8.80 14.80 -0.98
C GLY A 311 9.27 13.42 -1.37
N GLY A 312 10.48 13.02 -0.96
CA GLY A 312 10.93 11.63 -1.06
C GLY A 312 9.87 10.65 -0.56
N ILE A 313 9.79 9.50 -1.24
CA ILE A 313 8.89 8.42 -0.87
C ILE A 313 9.49 7.71 0.34
N ASP A 314 8.76 7.62 1.43
CA ASP A 314 9.20 7.00 2.67
C ASP A 314 8.20 5.95 3.12
N GLN A 315 8.47 4.69 2.75
CA GLN A 315 7.62 3.55 3.08
C GLN A 315 6.15 3.79 2.68
N PRO A 316 5.87 3.90 1.37
CA PRO A 316 4.54 4.20 0.87
C PRO A 316 3.59 3.06 1.23
N CYS A 317 2.44 3.39 1.82
CA CYS A 317 1.39 2.43 2.13
C CYS A 317 0.18 2.54 1.20
N GLU A 318 -0.05 3.70 0.59
CA GLU A 318 -1.18 3.90 -0.34
C GLU A 318 -0.79 4.88 -1.45
N ALA A 319 -1.33 4.67 -2.65
CA ALA A 319 -1.21 5.65 -3.72
C ALA A 319 -2.50 5.73 -4.53
N ILE A 320 -2.98 6.96 -4.79
CA ILE A 320 -4.20 7.20 -5.57
C ILE A 320 -3.93 8.05 -6.80
N PHE A 321 -4.75 7.86 -7.83
CA PHE A 321 -4.80 8.78 -8.97
C PHE A 321 -5.58 10.04 -8.61
N ARG A 322 -5.04 11.22 -8.93
CA ARG A 322 -5.75 12.50 -8.90
C ARG A 322 -5.46 13.29 -10.17
N GLY A 323 -6.29 13.10 -11.18
CA GLY A 323 -6.04 13.65 -12.52
C GLY A 323 -4.81 13.01 -13.15
N ASP A 324 -3.82 13.83 -13.52
CA ASP A 324 -2.52 13.37 -14.06
C ASP A 324 -1.45 13.22 -12.95
N GLU A 325 -1.84 13.27 -11.68
CA GLU A 325 -0.98 13.08 -10.51
C GLU A 325 -1.21 11.71 -9.86
N VAL A 326 -0.14 11.17 -9.28
CA VAL A 326 -0.20 10.09 -8.28
C VAL A 326 0.09 10.71 -6.93
N ILE A 327 -0.86 10.63 -6.01
CA ILE A 327 -0.71 11.06 -4.63
C ILE A 327 -0.31 9.86 -3.80
N ILE A 328 0.72 10.01 -2.98
CA ILE A 328 1.33 8.93 -2.22
C ILE A 328 1.21 9.26 -0.73
N SER A 329 0.66 8.32 0.03
CA SER A 329 0.68 8.31 1.49
C SER A 329 1.87 7.47 1.93
N ASN A 330 2.78 8.10 2.68
CA ASN A 330 3.99 7.51 3.22
C ASN A 330 3.75 7.20 4.69
N MET A 331 3.82 5.92 5.07
CA MET A 331 3.52 5.51 6.44
C MET A 331 4.64 5.94 7.40
N ASP A 332 5.88 6.02 6.91
CA ASP A 332 7.06 6.35 7.71
C ASP A 332 7.13 5.51 8.99
N TRP A 333 6.90 4.21 8.84
CA TRP A 333 6.78 3.21 9.89
C TRP A 333 7.88 2.11 9.79
N PRO A 334 9.06 2.32 10.40
CA PRO A 334 10.22 1.45 10.23
C PRO A 334 10.08 0.06 10.88
N PHE A 335 10.42 -0.97 10.11
CA PHE A 335 10.57 -2.36 10.58
C PHE A 335 11.71 -3.10 9.86
N GLU A 336 12.01 -4.34 10.24
CA GLU A 336 13.11 -5.09 9.63
C GLU A 336 12.87 -5.34 8.13
N GLY A 337 13.82 -4.89 7.29
CA GLY A 337 13.85 -5.18 5.85
C GLY A 337 13.42 -4.03 4.95
N VAL A 338 12.96 -2.90 5.50
CA VAL A 338 12.64 -1.68 4.73
C VAL A 338 13.86 -0.74 4.61
N VAL A 339 13.76 0.25 3.72
CA VAL A 339 14.85 1.21 3.44
C VAL A 339 15.12 2.14 4.63
N ASN A 340 14.09 2.83 5.11
CA ASN A 340 14.17 3.78 6.21
C ASN A 340 14.13 3.07 7.56
N THR A 341 15.02 3.42 8.49
CA THR A 341 15.15 2.70 9.78
C THR A 341 14.75 3.52 10.99
N THR A 342 14.35 4.77 10.78
CA THR A 342 13.79 5.70 11.76
C THR A 342 12.55 6.35 11.16
N TRP A 343 11.77 7.02 12.00
CA TRP A 343 10.65 7.85 11.56
C TRP A 343 10.96 9.33 11.79
N ASP A 344 10.35 10.18 10.98
CA ASP A 344 10.69 11.58 10.79
C ASP A 344 9.50 12.51 11.09
N LYS A 345 9.65 13.79 10.73
CA LYS A 345 8.53 14.73 10.74
C LYS A 345 7.50 14.34 9.69
N PRO A 346 6.22 14.73 9.83
CA PRO A 346 5.13 14.29 8.94
C PRO A 346 5.16 14.96 7.55
N TYR A 347 6.25 14.76 6.81
CA TYR A 347 6.40 15.05 5.39
C TYR A 347 5.89 13.86 4.55
N THR A 348 4.73 13.35 4.93
CA THR A 348 4.26 12.01 4.57
C THR A 348 3.27 11.98 3.41
N LEU A 349 3.11 13.09 2.69
CA LEU A 349 2.34 13.16 1.46
C LEU A 349 3.21 13.61 0.29
N SER A 350 3.48 12.68 -0.62
CA SER A 350 4.24 12.95 -1.85
C SER A 350 3.33 12.98 -3.07
N VAL A 351 3.81 13.60 -4.14
CA VAL A 351 3.16 13.60 -5.45
C VAL A 351 4.15 13.27 -6.56
N VAL A 352 3.69 12.47 -7.51
CA VAL A 352 4.39 12.17 -8.76
C VAL A 352 3.52 12.59 -9.95
N LYS A 353 4.07 13.39 -10.86
CA LYS A 353 3.36 13.84 -12.08
C LYS A 353 3.54 12.83 -13.21
N LEU A 354 2.44 12.32 -13.76
CA LEU A 354 2.47 11.33 -14.83
C LEU A 354 2.80 11.93 -16.20
N LYS A 355 2.63 13.25 -16.38
CA LYS A 355 2.95 14.00 -17.60
C LYS A 355 3.93 15.13 -17.36
#